data_AF-A0A9X1HJW5-F1
#
_entry.id   AF-A0A9X1HJW5-F1
#
_cell.length_a   1.000
_cell.length_b   1.000
_cell.length_c   1.000
_cell.angle_alpha   90.00
_cell.angle_beta   90.00
_cell.angle_gamma   90.00
#
_symmetry.space_group_name_H-M   'P 1'
#
loop_
_entity.id
_entity.type
_entity.pdbx_description
1 polymer ?
#
loop_
_entity_poly.entity_id
_entity_poly.type
_entity_poly.pdbx_seq_one_letter_code
_entity_poly.pdbx_strand_id
1 'polypeptide(L)'
;GGGAQKYYLRWPLANHEILLCERTGFGKPPYRFHEEAWKEVGNWIDAIRKKPDKPEVIILDELGRLEAEGRGFAVYWNQILALNPVLLVVAIRNESKEELEKQFGQKFDLVIQADEEIALERLCSLCNSAKDWQRVGRYGAAAGAIEVSLGSVVNATKIPFRGVAMSIIQAMVLFFAGSKLARPWMVIWVSYVAAALKALSPAGNRIRPMVAIAVQGSLFGLSVRLLGWNITGITLGAWFVGAWSGLQGFIFQYLLLGNALVDAYGELQKWLAGNLGISIVSLPLLVALYVMFTGLLSAITIGYFQWRKRPPELLEKALIKREEGTSPGSRKVENWWQRLWREYRQKAFWVPLVVVLIVLTLSGSSTAQLAGLPLRAAGIIAAVFVIFSVLKPEKWIARLRKMGFWGGAITLERALEPYAFLKARTTSKRKTPEN
;
A
#
# COMPACT_ATOMS: atom_id res chain seq x y z
N GLY A 1 5.65 -20.86 47.19
CA GLY A 1 4.39 -20.22 46.79
C GLY A 1 3.44 -21.27 46.25
N GLY A 2 2.33 -21.51 46.95
CA GLY A 2 1.30 -22.45 46.50
C GLY A 2 0.53 -21.87 45.32
N GLY A 3 0.90 -22.26 44.10
CA GLY A 3 0.09 -21.97 42.91
C GLY A 3 -1.26 -22.70 42.96
N ALA A 4 -2.22 -22.23 42.17
CA ALA A 4 -3.57 -22.83 42.10
C ALA A 4 -3.52 -24.34 41.84
N GLN A 5 -4.43 -25.08 42.47
CA GLN A 5 -4.57 -26.53 42.29
C GLN A 5 -5.39 -26.89 41.05
N LYS A 6 -6.24 -25.97 40.59
CA LYS A 6 -7.13 -26.13 39.44
C LYS A 6 -7.06 -24.90 38.56
N TYR A 7 -7.05 -25.11 37.25
CA TYR A 7 -7.03 -24.08 36.24
C TYR A 7 -8.24 -24.26 35.34
N TYR A 8 -8.91 -23.17 35.00
CA TYR A 8 -10.15 -23.18 34.23
C TYR A 8 -9.96 -22.39 32.94
N LEU A 9 -10.51 -22.91 31.84
CA LEU A 9 -10.77 -22.09 30.65
C LEU A 9 -12.07 -21.34 30.87
N ARG A 10 -12.03 -20.03 30.66
CA ARG A 10 -13.18 -19.14 30.81
C ARG A 10 -13.50 -18.48 29.48
N TRP A 11 -14.78 -18.46 29.14
CA TRP A 11 -15.34 -17.64 28.07
C TRP A 11 -16.19 -16.54 28.72
N PRO A 12 -15.60 -15.35 29.01
CA PRO A 12 -16.27 -14.32 29.81
C PRO A 12 -17.60 -13.87 29.20
N LEU A 13 -17.67 -13.78 27.87
CA LEU A 13 -18.87 -13.35 27.15
C LEU A 13 -20.01 -14.37 27.17
N ALA A 14 -19.69 -15.66 27.34
CA ALA A 14 -20.68 -16.74 27.42
C ALA A 14 -21.01 -17.10 28.87
N ASN A 15 -20.34 -16.46 29.84
CA ASN A 15 -20.34 -16.86 31.25
C ASN A 15 -20.16 -18.37 31.45
N HIS A 16 -19.26 -18.96 30.65
CA HIS A 16 -19.00 -20.39 30.61
C HIS A 16 -17.56 -20.66 31.08
N GLU A 17 -17.39 -21.66 31.94
CA GLU A 17 -16.10 -22.10 32.45
C GLU A 17 -16.01 -23.62 32.42
N ILE A 18 -14.84 -24.14 32.05
CA ILE A 18 -14.54 -25.58 32.08
C ILE A 18 -13.18 -25.82 32.70
N LEU A 19 -13.05 -26.90 33.47
CA LEU A 19 -11.79 -27.27 34.11
C LEU A 19 -10.76 -27.68 33.05
N LEU A 20 -9.69 -26.91 32.92
CA LEU A 20 -8.62 -27.14 31.95
C LEU A 20 -7.65 -28.20 32.44
N CYS A 21 -7.09 -27.98 33.63
CA CYS A 21 -6.12 -28.87 34.23
C CYS A 21 -6.08 -28.77 35.74
N GLU A 22 -5.65 -29.87 36.35
CA GLU A 22 -5.39 -29.95 37.79
C GLU A 22 -3.89 -30.16 38.02
N ARG A 23 -3.36 -29.52 39.05
CA ARG A 23 -1.96 -29.69 39.46
C ARG A 23 -1.85 -30.99 40.23
N THR A 24 -1.14 -31.97 39.68
CA THR A 24 -1.02 -33.31 40.27
C THR A 24 0.18 -33.44 41.20
N GLY A 25 1.12 -32.49 41.18
CA GLY A 25 2.36 -32.55 41.96
C GLY A 25 3.41 -33.54 41.42
N PHE A 26 3.05 -34.38 40.45
CA PHE A 26 3.91 -35.38 39.82
C PHE A 26 4.00 -35.14 38.29
N GLY A 27 5.19 -35.26 37.71
CA GLY A 27 5.46 -35.08 36.27
C GLY A 27 6.04 -33.71 35.86
N LYS A 28 6.51 -33.60 34.60
CA LYS A 28 6.97 -32.34 33.99
C LYS A 28 6.23 -32.11 32.64
N PRO A 29 5.29 -31.15 32.55
CA PRO A 29 4.82 -30.27 33.63
C PRO A 29 3.86 -31.03 34.60
N PRO A 30 3.73 -30.60 35.86
CA PRO A 30 2.99 -31.30 36.91
C PRO A 30 1.48 -31.05 36.83
N TYR A 31 0.91 -31.20 35.63
CA TYR A 31 -0.49 -30.93 35.33
C TYR A 31 -1.13 -32.12 34.63
N ARG A 32 -2.36 -32.46 35.03
CA ARG A 32 -3.23 -33.36 34.30
C ARG A 32 -4.27 -32.52 33.56
N PHE A 33 -4.21 -32.53 32.23
CA PHE A 33 -5.17 -31.82 31.39
C PHE A 33 -6.41 -32.66 31.14
N HIS A 34 -7.57 -32.01 31.11
CA HIS A 34 -8.85 -32.65 30.77
C HIS A 34 -9.08 -32.57 29.26
N GLU A 35 -9.30 -33.72 28.61
CA GLU A 35 -9.56 -33.76 27.16
C GLU A 35 -10.85 -33.03 26.76
N GLU A 36 -11.85 -33.03 27.65
CA GLU A 36 -13.13 -32.34 27.44
C GLU A 36 -12.95 -30.84 27.24
N ALA A 37 -12.03 -30.21 27.98
CA ALA A 37 -11.71 -28.79 27.82
C ALA A 37 -11.19 -28.46 26.42
N TRP A 38 -10.33 -29.32 25.86
CA TRP A 38 -9.80 -29.12 24.50
C TRP A 38 -10.82 -29.42 23.42
N LYS A 39 -11.69 -30.43 23.62
CA LYS A 39 -12.85 -30.65 22.73
C LYS A 39 -13.74 -29.41 22.70
N GLU A 40 -13.95 -28.77 23.85
CA GLU A 40 -14.75 -27.54 23.94
C GLU A 40 -14.09 -26.35 23.23
N VAL A 41 -12.77 -26.21 23.30
CA VAL A 41 -12.03 -25.22 22.49
C VAL A 41 -12.25 -25.48 20.99
N GLY A 42 -12.17 -26.73 20.55
CA GLY A 42 -12.47 -27.10 19.16
C GLY A 42 -13.91 -26.74 18.75
N ASN A 43 -14.88 -27.11 19.57
CA ASN A 43 -16.29 -26.78 19.37
C ASN A 43 -16.51 -25.26 19.28
N TRP A 44 -15.85 -24.49 20.15
CA TRP A 44 -15.90 -23.03 20.17
C TRP A 44 -15.35 -22.42 18.87
N ILE A 45 -14.21 -22.91 18.38
CA ILE A 45 -13.62 -22.47 17.10
C ILE A 45 -14.57 -22.77 15.94
N ASP A 46 -15.12 -23.99 15.88
CA ASP A 46 -16.06 -24.39 14.84
C ASP A 46 -17.37 -23.59 14.90
N ALA A 47 -17.87 -23.31 16.09
CA ALA A 47 -19.04 -22.47 16.30
C ALA A 47 -18.80 -21.05 15.79
N ILE A 48 -17.64 -20.46 16.09
CA ILE A 48 -17.26 -19.15 15.56
C ILE A 48 -17.12 -19.17 14.05
N ARG A 49 -16.51 -20.20 13.49
CA ARG A 49 -16.29 -20.31 12.04
C ARG A 49 -17.60 -20.29 11.25
N LYS A 50 -18.68 -20.82 11.84
CA LYS A 50 -20.04 -20.85 11.26
C LYS A 50 -20.81 -19.54 11.44
N LYS A 51 -20.37 -18.62 12.31
CA LYS A 51 -21.04 -17.33 12.50
C LYS A 51 -20.77 -16.39 11.32
N PRO A 52 -21.78 -15.62 10.87
CA PRO A 52 -21.57 -14.58 9.85
C PRO A 52 -20.65 -13.47 10.36
N ASP A 53 -20.83 -13.09 11.63
CA ASP A 53 -20.00 -12.10 12.31
C ASP A 53 -18.90 -12.80 13.12
N LYS A 54 -17.73 -12.92 12.50
CA LYS A 54 -16.54 -13.45 13.16
C LYS A 54 -16.00 -12.44 14.19
N PRO A 55 -15.39 -12.92 15.30
CA PRO A 55 -14.81 -12.03 16.30
C PRO A 55 -13.70 -11.19 15.67
N GLU A 56 -13.77 -9.89 15.90
CA GLU A 56 -12.76 -8.96 15.42
C GLU A 56 -11.47 -9.04 16.26
N VAL A 57 -11.61 -9.32 17.55
CA VAL A 57 -10.48 -9.47 18.48
C VAL A 57 -10.57 -10.83 19.13
N ILE A 58 -9.47 -11.59 19.08
CA ILE A 58 -9.29 -12.81 19.86
C ILE A 58 -8.15 -12.53 20.84
N ILE A 59 -8.38 -12.86 22.11
CA ILE A 59 -7.39 -12.72 23.17
C ILE A 59 -7.10 -14.13 23.69
N LEU A 60 -5.84 -14.50 23.68
CA LEU A 60 -5.34 -15.72 24.30
C LEU A 60 -4.40 -15.32 25.43
N ASP A 61 -4.76 -15.71 26.65
CA ASP A 61 -3.99 -15.37 27.84
C ASP A 61 -3.11 -16.56 28.28
N GLU A 62 -2.02 -16.25 29.00
CA GLU A 62 -1.09 -17.20 29.61
C GLU A 62 -0.45 -18.24 28.68
N LEU A 63 -0.15 -17.90 27.41
CA LEU A 63 0.60 -18.80 26.54
C LEU A 63 2.04 -18.97 27.02
N GLY A 64 2.51 -20.21 27.05
CA GLY A 64 3.82 -20.50 27.59
C GLY A 64 4.41 -21.80 27.09
N ARG A 65 5.08 -22.51 28.01
CA ARG A 65 5.86 -23.70 27.71
C ARG A 65 5.02 -24.84 27.10
N LEU A 66 3.76 -24.97 27.49
CA LEU A 66 2.88 -26.01 26.95
C LEU A 66 2.66 -25.81 25.45
N GLU A 67 2.37 -24.57 25.04
CA GLU A 67 2.18 -24.20 23.64
C GLU A 67 3.49 -24.25 22.86
N ALA A 68 4.61 -23.86 23.49
CA ALA A 68 5.94 -23.97 22.89
C ALA A 68 6.32 -25.42 22.52
N GLU A 69 5.86 -26.39 23.31
CA GLU A 69 6.02 -27.83 23.06
C GLU A 69 4.98 -28.39 22.05
N GLY A 70 4.19 -27.53 21.41
CA GLY A 70 3.19 -27.91 20.40
C GLY A 70 1.89 -28.48 20.97
N ARG A 71 1.65 -28.28 22.27
CA ARG A 71 0.43 -28.73 22.97
C ARG A 71 -0.51 -27.56 23.24
N GLY A 72 -1.65 -27.84 23.86
CA GLY A 72 -2.65 -26.83 24.22
C GLY A 72 -3.14 -26.03 23.01
N PHE A 73 -3.12 -24.69 23.11
CA PHE A 73 -3.59 -23.82 22.02
C PHE A 73 -2.77 -23.94 20.74
N ALA A 74 -1.52 -24.42 20.80
CA ALA A 74 -0.69 -24.61 19.61
C ALA A 74 -1.32 -25.60 18.61
N VAL A 75 -2.07 -26.59 19.11
CA VAL A 75 -2.81 -27.56 18.27
C VAL A 75 -3.87 -26.86 17.42
N TYR A 76 -4.49 -25.82 17.97
CA TYR A 76 -5.56 -25.06 17.35
C TYR A 76 -5.08 -23.80 16.63
N TRP A 77 -3.79 -23.48 16.68
CA TRP A 77 -3.23 -22.22 16.21
C TRP A 77 -3.65 -21.88 14.78
N ASN A 78 -3.48 -22.82 13.84
CA ASN A 78 -3.86 -22.62 12.45
C ASN A 78 -5.37 -22.43 12.26
N GLN A 79 -6.19 -23.07 13.10
CA GLN A 79 -7.65 -22.92 13.05
C GLN A 79 -8.07 -21.55 13.58
N ILE A 80 -7.44 -21.08 14.66
CA ILE A 80 -7.62 -19.73 15.22
C ILE A 80 -7.22 -18.67 14.19
N LEU A 81 -6.08 -18.82 13.52
CA LEU A 81 -5.67 -17.93 12.43
C LEU A 81 -6.66 -17.96 11.26
N ALA A 82 -7.21 -19.12 10.93
CA ALA A 82 -8.21 -19.26 9.86
C ALA A 82 -9.55 -18.58 10.19
N LEU A 83 -9.80 -18.21 11.45
CA LEU A 83 -10.92 -17.33 11.80
C LEU A 83 -10.72 -15.91 11.24
N ASN A 84 -9.49 -15.54 10.88
CA ASN A 84 -9.11 -14.24 10.32
C ASN A 84 -9.56 -13.06 11.19
N PRO A 85 -9.23 -13.05 12.50
CA PRO A 85 -9.55 -11.92 13.36
C PRO A 85 -8.83 -10.66 12.87
N VAL A 86 -9.40 -9.49 13.16
CA VAL A 86 -8.74 -8.20 12.92
C VAL A 86 -7.48 -8.10 13.77
N LEU A 87 -7.55 -8.57 15.03
CA LEU A 87 -6.44 -8.61 15.97
C LEU A 87 -6.43 -9.90 16.77
N LEU A 88 -5.26 -10.53 16.88
CA LEU A 88 -4.99 -11.63 17.79
C LEU A 88 -4.01 -11.12 18.86
N VAL A 89 -4.47 -11.03 20.09
CA VAL A 89 -3.67 -10.62 21.25
C VAL A 89 -3.26 -11.87 22.01
N VAL A 90 -1.97 -12.02 22.26
CA VAL A 90 -1.43 -13.16 23.00
C VAL A 90 -0.62 -12.64 24.17
N ALA A 91 -1.00 -13.01 25.39
CA ALA A 91 -0.16 -12.78 26.55
C ALA A 91 0.81 -13.96 26.70
N ILE A 92 2.11 -13.65 26.76
CA ILE A 92 3.17 -14.65 26.85
C ILE A 92 4.18 -14.26 27.92
N ARG A 93 4.89 -15.24 28.45
CA ARG A 93 6.11 -14.99 29.22
C ARG A 93 7.27 -14.65 28.28
N ASN A 94 8.11 -13.70 28.68
CA ASN A 94 9.23 -13.22 27.86
C ASN A 94 10.18 -14.36 27.45
N GLU A 95 10.45 -15.30 28.36
CA GLU A 95 11.29 -16.47 28.11
C GLU A 95 10.72 -17.47 27.10
N SER A 96 9.40 -17.49 26.90
CA SER A 96 8.73 -18.41 25.96
C SER A 96 8.59 -17.85 24.55
N LYS A 97 8.92 -16.57 24.34
CA LYS A 97 8.69 -15.89 23.06
C LYS A 97 9.34 -16.58 21.87
N GLU A 98 10.64 -16.82 21.91
CA GLU A 98 11.37 -17.36 20.74
C GLU A 98 10.88 -18.77 20.39
N GLU A 99 10.58 -19.58 21.42
CA GLU A 99 10.11 -20.94 21.22
C GLU A 99 8.68 -20.98 20.67
N LEU A 100 7.81 -20.07 21.13
CA LEU A 100 6.47 -19.88 20.55
C LEU A 100 6.54 -19.39 19.10
N GLU A 101 7.39 -18.42 18.78
CA GLU A 101 7.56 -17.95 17.39
C GLU A 101 8.04 -19.07 16.48
N LYS A 102 8.96 -19.91 16.97
CA LYS A 102 9.43 -21.11 16.25
C LYS A 102 8.30 -22.12 16.06
N GLN A 103 7.54 -22.40 17.12
CA GLN A 103 6.46 -23.37 17.09
C GLN A 103 5.30 -22.94 16.17
N PHE A 104 4.98 -21.66 16.17
CA PHE A 104 3.94 -21.08 15.31
C PHE A 104 4.42 -20.83 13.89
N GLY A 105 5.73 -20.94 13.62
CA GLY A 105 6.31 -20.68 12.32
C GLY A 105 6.21 -19.22 11.86
N GLN A 106 5.91 -18.30 12.78
CA GLN A 106 5.76 -16.87 12.50
C GLN A 106 6.17 -16.03 13.71
N LYS A 107 6.67 -14.83 13.45
CA LYS A 107 7.02 -13.87 14.51
C LYS A 107 5.78 -13.10 14.95
N PHE A 108 5.80 -12.62 16.18
CA PHE A 108 4.76 -11.67 16.62
C PHE A 108 4.93 -10.33 15.90
N ASP A 109 3.84 -9.84 15.31
CA ASP A 109 3.82 -8.56 14.57
C ASP A 109 4.23 -7.38 15.46
N LEU A 110 3.82 -7.44 16.73
CA LEU A 110 4.13 -6.45 17.76
C LEU A 110 4.24 -7.13 19.13
N VAL A 111 5.20 -6.69 19.94
CA VAL A 111 5.35 -7.08 21.35
C VAL A 111 5.26 -5.82 22.20
N ILE A 112 4.39 -5.85 23.20
CA ILE A 112 4.24 -4.80 24.21
C ILE A 112 4.71 -5.42 25.53
N GLN A 113 5.67 -4.78 26.19
CA GLN A 113 6.11 -5.23 27.50
C GLN A 113 5.06 -4.85 28.53
N ALA A 114 4.58 -5.82 29.31
CA ALA A 114 3.46 -5.61 30.23
C ALA A 114 3.81 -4.73 31.44
N ASP A 115 5.11 -4.55 31.72
CA ASP A 115 5.64 -3.68 32.77
C ASP A 115 5.79 -2.20 32.33
N GLU A 116 5.58 -1.89 31.04
CA GLU A 116 5.49 -0.50 30.57
C GLU A 116 4.26 0.19 31.20
N GLU A 117 4.45 1.37 31.79
CA GLU A 117 3.36 2.17 32.41
C GLU A 117 2.19 2.44 31.43
N ILE A 118 2.49 2.53 30.14
CA ILE A 118 1.54 2.78 29.06
C ILE A 118 1.14 1.51 28.27
N ALA A 119 1.47 0.31 28.76
CA ALA A 119 1.24 -0.95 28.03
C ALA A 119 -0.23 -1.15 27.64
N LEU A 120 -1.13 -0.94 28.61
CA LEU A 120 -2.57 -1.09 28.41
C LEU A 120 -3.11 -0.02 27.45
N GLU A 121 -2.70 1.24 27.62
CA GLU A 121 -3.12 2.34 26.73
C GLU A 121 -2.67 2.07 25.29
N ARG A 122 -1.44 1.58 25.12
CA ARG A 122 -0.89 1.20 23.82
C ARG A 122 -1.67 0.06 23.19
N LEU A 123 -2.00 -0.99 23.95
CA LEU A 123 -2.84 -2.10 23.48
C LEU A 123 -4.23 -1.60 23.07
N CYS A 124 -4.88 -0.77 23.89
CA CYS A 124 -6.18 -0.17 23.58
C CYS A 124 -6.13 0.69 22.30
N SER A 125 -5.09 1.52 22.14
CA SER A 125 -4.92 2.32 20.92
C SER A 125 -4.71 1.46 19.67
N LEU A 126 -4.09 0.29 19.80
CA LEU A 126 -3.93 -0.65 18.69
C LEU A 126 -5.25 -1.33 18.35
N CYS A 127 -5.99 -1.84 19.34
CA CYS A 127 -7.32 -2.38 19.15
C CYS A 127 -8.24 -1.38 18.43
N ASN A 128 -8.19 -0.11 18.83
CA ASN A 128 -8.99 0.96 18.24
C ASN A 128 -8.59 1.30 16.79
N SER A 129 -7.31 1.15 16.43
CA SER A 129 -6.82 1.47 15.08
C SER A 129 -6.69 0.27 14.14
N ALA A 130 -6.83 -0.96 14.64
CA ALA A 130 -6.65 -2.18 13.86
C ALA A 130 -7.62 -2.26 12.67
N LYS A 131 -8.89 -1.88 12.88
CA LYS A 131 -9.90 -1.79 11.79
C LYS A 131 -9.51 -0.79 10.71
N ASP A 132 -9.01 0.38 11.11
CA ASP A 132 -8.56 1.41 10.18
C ASP A 132 -7.41 0.90 9.31
N TRP A 133 -6.41 0.23 9.91
CA TRP A 133 -5.29 -0.37 9.18
C TRP A 133 -5.70 -1.50 8.25
N GLN A 134 -6.63 -2.36 8.69
CA GLN A 134 -7.18 -3.41 7.84
C GLN A 134 -7.90 -2.81 6.64
N ARG A 135 -8.73 -1.78 6.86
CA ARG A 135 -9.44 -1.06 5.79
C ARG A 135 -8.46 -0.40 4.82
N VAL A 136 -7.47 0.33 5.33
CA VAL A 136 -6.40 0.94 4.53
C VAL A 136 -5.69 -0.10 3.67
N GLY A 137 -5.36 -1.26 4.23
CA GLY A 137 -4.72 -2.36 3.51
C GLY A 137 -5.58 -2.90 2.38
N ARG A 138 -6.87 -3.17 2.64
CA ARG A 138 -7.80 -3.67 1.63
C ARG A 138 -7.99 -2.69 0.48
N TYR A 139 -8.25 -1.42 0.79
CA TYR A 139 -8.39 -0.39 -0.25
C TYR A 139 -7.08 -0.13 -0.99
N GLY A 140 -5.93 -0.18 -0.31
CA GLY A 140 -4.62 -0.07 -0.94
C GLY A 140 -4.31 -1.22 -1.89
N ALA A 141 -4.66 -2.44 -1.50
CA ALA A 141 -4.56 -3.62 -2.35
C ALA A 141 -5.46 -3.52 -3.58
N ALA A 142 -6.72 -3.14 -3.38
CA ALA A 142 -7.67 -2.97 -4.46
C ALA A 142 -7.26 -1.83 -5.41
N ALA A 143 -6.79 -0.69 -4.89
CA ALA A 143 -6.27 0.42 -5.68
C ALA A 143 -5.05 0.02 -6.50
N GLY A 144 -4.08 -0.69 -5.89
CA GLY A 144 -2.94 -1.25 -6.61
C GLY A 144 -3.36 -2.19 -7.74
N ALA A 145 -4.35 -3.05 -7.50
CA ALA A 145 -4.88 -3.97 -8.51
C ALA A 145 -5.66 -3.26 -9.64
N ILE A 146 -6.47 -2.25 -9.30
CA ILE A 146 -7.16 -1.35 -10.23
C ILE A 146 -6.13 -0.69 -11.13
N GLU A 147 -5.09 -0.09 -10.54
CA GLU A 147 -3.99 0.56 -11.27
C GLU A 147 -3.27 -0.39 -12.23
N VAL A 148 -3.04 -1.64 -11.84
CA VAL A 148 -2.43 -2.63 -12.73
C VAL A 148 -3.36 -3.01 -13.88
N SER A 149 -4.64 -3.26 -13.58
CA SER A 149 -5.62 -3.77 -14.53
C SER A 149 -6.09 -2.67 -15.48
N LEU A 150 -6.69 -1.59 -14.96
CA LEU A 150 -7.09 -0.44 -15.76
C LEU A 150 -5.89 0.22 -16.41
N GLY A 151 -4.74 0.30 -15.75
CA GLY A 151 -3.52 0.82 -16.38
C GLY A 151 -3.13 0.06 -17.65
N SER A 152 -3.28 -1.26 -17.70
CA SER A 152 -3.00 -2.05 -18.92
C SER A 152 -4.02 -1.80 -20.04
N VAL A 153 -5.32 -1.80 -19.71
CA VAL A 153 -6.42 -1.59 -20.68
C VAL A 153 -6.41 -0.16 -21.20
N VAL A 154 -6.35 0.80 -20.28
CA VAL A 154 -6.30 2.22 -20.59
C VAL A 154 -5.06 2.53 -21.39
N ASN A 155 -3.89 1.90 -21.15
CA ASN A 155 -2.73 2.12 -22.00
C ASN A 155 -2.90 1.58 -23.43
N ALA A 156 -3.68 0.51 -23.62
CA ALA A 156 -3.93 -0.07 -24.95
C ALA A 156 -4.87 0.77 -25.82
N THR A 157 -5.86 1.47 -25.25
CA THR A 157 -7.01 2.03 -26.00
C THR A 157 -6.82 3.40 -26.70
N LYS A 158 -5.58 3.88 -26.87
CA LYS A 158 -5.15 5.27 -27.24
C LYS A 158 -6.04 6.47 -26.81
N ILE A 159 -6.87 6.37 -25.76
CA ILE A 159 -7.79 7.45 -25.34
C ILE A 159 -7.01 8.70 -24.87
N PRO A 160 -7.40 9.94 -25.22
CA PRO A 160 -6.84 11.15 -24.64
C PRO A 160 -7.22 11.33 -23.15
N PHE A 161 -6.47 12.13 -22.36
CA PHE A 161 -6.77 12.45 -20.95
C PHE A 161 -6.81 11.29 -19.93
N ARG A 162 -6.20 10.15 -20.25
CA ARG A 162 -6.11 8.97 -19.35
C ARG A 162 -5.63 9.28 -17.94
N GLY A 163 -4.64 10.16 -17.82
CA GLY A 163 -4.10 10.56 -16.51
C GLY A 163 -5.16 11.18 -15.61
N VAL A 164 -6.01 12.03 -16.18
CA VAL A 164 -7.12 12.67 -15.47
C VAL A 164 -8.12 11.62 -14.99
N ALA A 165 -8.54 10.70 -15.88
CA ALA A 165 -9.44 9.62 -15.51
C ALA A 165 -8.88 8.74 -14.36
N MET A 166 -7.61 8.34 -14.44
CA MET A 166 -6.96 7.57 -13.37
C MET A 166 -6.88 8.37 -12.06
N SER A 167 -6.58 9.66 -12.12
CA SER A 167 -6.54 10.53 -10.93
C SER A 167 -7.91 10.63 -10.24
N ILE A 168 -9.00 10.68 -11.01
CA ILE A 168 -10.37 10.68 -10.49
C ILE A 168 -10.66 9.35 -9.80
N ILE A 169 -10.35 8.22 -10.44
CA ILE A 169 -10.52 6.89 -9.82
C ILE A 169 -9.73 6.80 -8.52
N GLN A 170 -8.49 7.28 -8.49
CA GLN A 170 -7.68 7.31 -7.28
C GLN A 170 -8.32 8.18 -6.19
N ALA A 171 -8.79 9.39 -6.51
CA ALA A 171 -9.50 10.26 -5.57
C ALA A 171 -10.77 9.57 -5.02
N MET A 172 -11.49 8.81 -5.85
CA MET A 172 -12.68 8.06 -5.41
C MET A 172 -12.31 6.93 -4.45
N VAL A 173 -11.27 6.15 -4.74
CA VAL A 173 -10.77 5.11 -3.82
C VAL A 173 -10.42 5.74 -2.47
N LEU A 174 -9.69 6.87 -2.47
CA LEU A 174 -9.32 7.57 -1.23
C LEU A 174 -10.56 8.07 -0.48
N PHE A 175 -11.53 8.68 -1.17
CA PHE A 175 -12.79 9.10 -0.56
C PHE A 175 -13.55 7.94 0.11
N PHE A 176 -13.72 6.81 -0.59
CA PHE A 176 -14.42 5.65 -0.02
C PHE A 176 -13.63 4.93 1.05
N ALA A 177 -12.30 4.91 0.95
CA ALA A 177 -11.45 4.38 2.00
C ALA A 177 -11.63 5.19 3.29
N GLY A 178 -11.56 6.52 3.21
CA GLY A 178 -11.60 7.40 4.38
C GLY A 178 -12.97 7.58 5.04
N SER A 179 -14.08 7.29 4.34
CA SER A 179 -15.44 7.56 4.85
C SER A 179 -15.85 6.78 6.09
N LYS A 180 -15.15 5.70 6.41
CA LYS A 180 -15.38 4.87 7.60
C LYS A 180 -14.14 4.72 8.49
N LEU A 181 -13.12 5.54 8.29
CA LEU A 181 -11.93 5.54 9.17
C LEU A 181 -12.22 6.37 10.41
N ALA A 182 -11.82 5.87 11.58
CA ALA A 182 -11.83 6.67 12.80
C ALA A 182 -10.82 7.83 12.71
N ARG A 183 -9.70 7.62 11.99
CA ARG A 183 -8.70 8.64 11.68
C ARG A 183 -8.62 8.88 10.17
N PRO A 184 -9.41 9.81 9.61
CA PRO A 184 -9.57 9.94 8.16
C PRO A 184 -8.28 10.28 7.39
N TRP A 185 -7.31 10.95 8.02
CA TRP A 185 -6.00 11.24 7.42
C TRP A 185 -5.19 9.97 7.09
N MET A 186 -5.48 8.83 7.73
CA MET A 186 -4.84 7.54 7.44
C MET A 186 -5.07 7.06 6.00
N VAL A 187 -6.02 7.67 5.28
CA VAL A 187 -6.25 7.46 3.84
C VAL A 187 -4.97 7.61 2.99
N ILE A 188 -3.99 8.40 3.42
CA ILE A 188 -2.69 8.54 2.75
C ILE A 188 -2.00 7.17 2.52
N TRP A 189 -2.17 6.24 3.45
CA TRP A 189 -1.55 4.93 3.42
C TRP A 189 -2.14 4.03 2.33
N VAL A 190 -3.39 4.26 1.91
CA VAL A 190 -4.01 3.55 0.77
C VAL A 190 -3.15 3.75 -0.47
N SER A 191 -2.73 4.98 -0.74
CA SER A 191 -1.84 5.30 -1.87
C SER A 191 -0.44 4.72 -1.70
N TYR A 192 0.13 4.69 -0.50
CA TYR A 192 1.46 4.11 -0.29
C TYR A 192 1.47 2.59 -0.49
N VAL A 193 0.44 1.90 0.00
CA VAL A 193 0.24 0.47 -0.25
C VAL A 193 0.04 0.22 -1.75
N ALA A 194 -0.83 1.00 -2.40
CA ALA A 194 -1.08 0.90 -3.84
C ALA A 194 0.18 1.16 -4.67
N ALA A 195 0.97 2.19 -4.33
CA ALA A 195 2.22 2.51 -5.01
C ALA A 195 3.27 1.41 -4.82
N ALA A 196 3.37 0.81 -3.64
CA ALA A 196 4.27 -0.30 -3.38
C ALA A 196 3.87 -1.57 -4.14
N LEU A 197 2.58 -1.91 -4.17
CA LEU A 197 2.06 -3.00 -4.98
C LEU A 197 2.27 -2.74 -6.47
N LYS A 198 2.07 -1.50 -6.91
CA LYS A 198 2.37 -1.08 -8.27
C LYS A 198 3.85 -1.31 -8.56
N ALA A 199 4.75 -0.97 -7.64
CA ALA A 199 6.18 -1.20 -7.78
C ALA A 199 6.58 -2.65 -7.98
N LEU A 200 5.83 -3.58 -7.36
CA LEU A 200 6.07 -5.01 -7.51
C LEU A 200 5.34 -5.64 -8.71
N SER A 201 4.41 -4.93 -9.34
CA SER A 201 3.57 -5.52 -10.38
C SER A 201 4.31 -5.78 -11.71
N PRO A 202 3.83 -6.73 -12.56
CA PRO A 202 4.51 -7.13 -13.81
C PRO A 202 4.70 -6.01 -14.84
N ALA A 203 3.77 -5.04 -14.87
CA ALA A 203 3.83 -3.83 -15.70
C ALA A 203 4.33 -2.60 -14.90
N GLY A 204 4.71 -2.84 -13.65
CA GLY A 204 4.78 -1.89 -12.55
C GLY A 204 6.04 -1.09 -12.39
N ASN A 205 7.14 -1.49 -13.02
CA ASN A 205 8.46 -0.91 -12.75
C ASN A 205 8.68 0.53 -13.24
N ARG A 206 7.63 1.23 -13.70
CA ARG A 206 7.73 2.64 -14.05
C ARG A 206 7.65 3.47 -12.77
N ILE A 207 8.74 4.17 -12.45
CA ILE A 207 8.84 5.07 -11.28
C ILE A 207 7.74 6.14 -11.31
N ARG A 208 7.42 6.67 -12.49
CA ARG A 208 6.49 7.79 -12.67
C ARG A 208 5.07 7.51 -12.11
N PRO A 209 4.41 6.39 -12.44
CA PRO A 209 3.15 6.00 -11.79
C PRO A 209 3.22 5.83 -10.27
N MET A 210 4.32 5.30 -9.71
CA MET A 210 4.42 5.11 -8.26
C MET A 210 4.45 6.43 -7.53
N VAL A 211 5.29 7.35 -8.01
CA VAL A 211 5.40 8.72 -7.47
C VAL A 211 4.07 9.45 -7.64
N ALA A 212 3.39 9.26 -8.77
CA ALA A 212 2.07 9.83 -8.99
C ALA A 212 1.09 9.43 -7.89
N ILE A 213 0.90 8.13 -7.68
CA ILE A 213 -0.05 7.58 -6.70
C ILE A 213 0.30 8.04 -5.27
N ALA A 214 1.58 8.00 -4.91
CA ALA A 214 2.06 8.39 -3.59
C ALA A 214 1.84 9.88 -3.30
N VAL A 215 2.15 10.76 -4.26
CA VAL A 215 1.93 12.21 -4.11
C VAL A 215 0.44 12.54 -4.09
N GLN A 216 -0.37 11.90 -4.93
CA GLN A 216 -1.84 12.06 -4.92
C GLN A 216 -2.42 11.72 -3.55
N GLY A 217 -2.04 10.58 -2.96
CA GLY A 217 -2.50 10.21 -1.63
C GLY A 217 -2.01 11.16 -0.54
N SER A 218 -0.78 11.67 -0.67
CA SER A 218 -0.21 12.63 0.27
C SER A 218 -0.96 13.96 0.25
N LEU A 219 -1.25 14.47 -0.95
CA LEU A 219 -2.01 15.71 -1.13
C LEU A 219 -3.45 15.59 -0.60
N PHE A 220 -4.12 14.47 -0.92
CA PHE A 220 -5.47 14.22 -0.43
C PHE A 220 -5.50 14.06 1.09
N GLY A 221 -4.61 13.21 1.64
CA GLY A 221 -4.52 12.96 3.07
C GLY A 221 -4.11 14.20 3.88
N LEU A 222 -3.22 15.04 3.33
CA LEU A 222 -2.81 16.30 3.97
C LEU A 222 -3.96 17.31 3.98
N SER A 223 -4.72 17.44 2.89
CA SER A 223 -5.92 18.28 2.86
C SER A 223 -6.93 17.86 3.93
N VAL A 224 -7.22 16.56 4.02
CA VAL A 224 -8.09 16.00 5.07
C VAL A 224 -7.51 16.18 6.46
N ARG A 225 -6.19 16.09 6.64
CA ARG A 225 -5.56 16.30 7.95
C ARG A 225 -5.66 17.75 8.42
N LEU A 226 -5.51 18.71 7.51
CA LEU A 226 -5.53 20.14 7.83
C LEU A 226 -6.96 20.68 8.00
N LEU A 227 -7.88 20.26 7.13
CA LEU A 227 -9.25 20.79 7.08
C LEU A 227 -10.29 19.87 7.71
N GLY A 228 -9.91 18.65 8.07
CA GLY A 228 -10.81 17.62 8.59
C GLY A 228 -11.56 16.85 7.50
N TRP A 229 -12.34 15.84 7.92
CA TRP A 229 -13.20 15.06 7.03
C TRP A 229 -14.55 15.76 6.80
N ASN A 230 -14.52 16.87 6.07
CA ASN A 230 -15.69 17.63 5.65
C ASN A 230 -15.66 17.88 4.13
N ILE A 231 -16.71 18.51 3.61
CA ILE A 231 -16.84 18.82 2.17
C ILE A 231 -15.60 19.57 1.67
N THR A 232 -15.15 20.59 2.40
CA THR A 232 -14.00 21.40 2.03
C THR A 232 -12.71 20.59 1.96
N GLY A 233 -12.38 19.82 3.01
CA GLY A 233 -11.17 19.00 3.06
C GLY A 233 -11.13 17.91 1.99
N ILE A 234 -12.27 17.28 1.71
CA ILE A 234 -12.41 16.21 0.72
C ILE A 234 -12.34 16.77 -0.71
N THR A 235 -13.10 17.82 -1.00
CA THR A 235 -13.12 18.44 -2.34
C THR A 235 -11.80 19.13 -2.68
N LEU A 236 -11.16 19.80 -1.72
CA LEU A 236 -9.83 20.37 -1.91
C LEU A 236 -8.78 19.27 -2.07
N GLY A 237 -8.89 18.18 -1.32
CA GLY A 237 -8.02 17.01 -1.48
C GLY A 237 -8.13 16.41 -2.88
N ALA A 238 -9.36 16.26 -3.38
CA ALA A 238 -9.63 15.81 -4.74
C ALA A 238 -9.09 16.80 -5.79
N TRP A 239 -9.25 18.11 -5.56
CA TRP A 239 -8.69 19.14 -6.42
C TRP A 239 -7.18 18.99 -6.54
N PHE A 240 -6.45 18.83 -5.43
CA PHE A 240 -5.01 18.62 -5.46
C PHE A 240 -4.60 17.33 -6.19
N VAL A 241 -5.36 16.24 -6.06
CA VAL A 241 -5.12 14.99 -6.80
C VAL A 241 -5.21 15.20 -8.31
N GLY A 242 -6.25 15.91 -8.76
CA GLY A 242 -6.45 16.25 -10.17
C GLY A 242 -5.39 17.22 -10.68
N ALA A 243 -5.13 18.30 -9.93
CA ALA A 243 -4.14 19.32 -10.25
C ALA A 243 -2.73 18.70 -10.38
N TRP A 244 -2.34 17.82 -9.46
CA TRP A 244 -1.08 17.09 -9.55
C TRP A 244 -1.01 16.21 -10.80
N SER A 245 -2.10 15.54 -11.17
CA SER A 245 -2.13 14.73 -12.40
C SER A 245 -1.90 15.57 -13.66
N GLY A 246 -2.45 16.79 -13.71
CA GLY A 246 -2.21 17.71 -14.81
C GLY A 246 -0.76 18.25 -14.81
N LEU A 247 -0.26 18.60 -13.63
CA LEU A 247 1.04 19.23 -13.44
C LEU A 247 2.23 18.28 -13.63
N GLN A 248 2.09 17.03 -13.22
CA GLN A 248 3.20 16.06 -13.19
C GLN A 248 3.89 15.92 -14.55
N GLY A 249 3.12 15.91 -15.66
CA GLY A 249 3.70 15.83 -17.01
C GLY A 249 4.66 16.96 -17.33
N PHE A 250 4.27 18.19 -17.00
CA PHE A 250 5.07 19.39 -17.22
C PHE A 250 6.30 19.43 -16.32
N ILE A 251 6.17 19.05 -15.04
CA ILE A 251 7.34 18.98 -14.13
C ILE A 251 8.39 18.02 -14.68
N PHE A 252 7.99 16.81 -15.11
CA PHE A 252 8.94 15.84 -15.65
C PHE A 252 9.57 16.31 -16.97
N GLN A 253 8.80 16.95 -17.86
CA GLN A 253 9.33 17.49 -19.11
C GLN A 253 10.30 18.65 -18.84
N TYR A 254 9.95 19.57 -17.94
CA TYR A 254 10.81 20.69 -17.56
C TYR A 254 12.07 20.21 -16.84
N LEU A 255 11.99 19.16 -16.02
CA LEU A 255 13.17 18.55 -15.40
C LEU A 255 14.16 18.10 -16.49
N LEU A 256 13.67 17.30 -17.46
CA LEU A 256 14.46 16.71 -18.54
C LEU A 256 15.02 17.76 -19.52
N LEU A 257 14.20 18.73 -19.92
CA LEU A 257 14.50 19.68 -21.01
C LEU A 257 14.99 21.04 -20.50
N GLY A 258 14.64 21.41 -19.27
CA GLY A 258 14.93 22.73 -18.71
C GLY A 258 14.25 23.86 -19.48
N ASN A 259 14.95 25.00 -19.58
CA ASN A 259 14.45 26.19 -20.28
C ASN A 259 14.25 25.98 -21.77
N ALA A 260 14.94 25.01 -22.39
CA ALA A 260 14.76 24.65 -23.79
C ALA A 260 13.30 24.30 -24.15
N LEU A 261 12.51 23.79 -23.18
CA LEU A 261 11.08 23.57 -23.36
C LEU A 261 10.31 24.89 -23.50
N VAL A 262 10.67 25.89 -22.69
CA VAL A 262 10.06 27.23 -22.72
C VAL A 262 10.49 27.96 -23.99
N ASP A 263 11.76 27.86 -24.36
CA ASP A 263 12.32 28.47 -25.57
C ASP A 263 11.65 27.89 -26.81
N ALA A 264 11.55 26.56 -26.92
CA ALA A 264 10.87 25.90 -28.03
C ALA A 264 9.38 26.31 -28.11
N TYR A 265 8.72 26.51 -26.98
CA TYR A 265 7.35 27.03 -26.98
C TYR A 265 7.27 28.49 -27.48
N GLY A 266 8.20 29.35 -27.05
CA GLY A 266 8.28 30.73 -27.51
C GLY A 266 8.55 30.83 -29.02
N GLU A 267 9.41 29.98 -29.55
CA GLU A 267 9.67 29.89 -30.99
C GLU A 267 8.45 29.40 -31.77
N LEU A 268 7.73 28.40 -31.26
CA LEU A 268 6.47 27.96 -31.85
C LEU A 268 5.42 29.09 -31.83
N GLN A 269 5.36 29.87 -30.75
CA GLN A 269 4.46 31.02 -30.62
C GLN A 269 4.78 32.10 -31.67
N LYS A 270 6.06 32.43 -31.86
CA LYS A 270 6.50 33.39 -32.91
C LYS A 270 6.14 32.89 -34.30
N TRP A 271 6.37 31.60 -34.58
CA TRP A 271 6.05 30.98 -35.86
C TRP A 271 4.54 31.00 -36.13
N LEU A 272 3.71 30.67 -35.13
CA LEU A 272 2.24 30.71 -35.25
C LEU A 272 1.70 32.14 -35.42
N ALA A 273 2.28 33.10 -34.70
CA ALA A 273 1.92 34.51 -34.84
C ALA A 273 2.29 35.06 -36.23
N GLY A 274 3.49 34.75 -36.71
CA GLY A 274 3.99 35.22 -38.01
C GLY A 274 3.27 34.59 -39.21
N ASN A 275 2.90 33.31 -39.14
CA ASN A 275 2.34 32.60 -40.29
C ASN A 275 0.81 32.52 -40.30
N LEU A 276 0.16 32.46 -39.14
CA LEU A 276 -1.28 32.25 -39.02
C LEU A 276 -2.00 33.42 -38.34
N GLY A 277 -1.27 34.44 -37.85
CA GLY A 277 -1.86 35.55 -37.11
C GLY A 277 -2.46 35.15 -35.75
N ILE A 278 -2.16 33.94 -35.26
CA ILE A 278 -2.72 33.43 -34.00
C ILE A 278 -1.82 33.84 -32.84
N SER A 279 -2.34 34.66 -31.93
CA SER A 279 -1.68 34.93 -30.65
C SER A 279 -2.00 33.82 -29.66
N ILE A 280 -0.97 33.11 -29.20
CA ILE A 280 -1.12 32.06 -28.18
C ILE A 280 -0.88 32.66 -26.81
N VAL A 281 -1.61 32.15 -25.82
CA VAL A 281 -1.43 32.46 -24.40
C VAL A 281 -0.05 32.01 -23.92
N SER A 282 0.53 32.64 -22.90
CA SER A 282 1.82 32.21 -22.35
C SER A 282 1.79 30.78 -21.80
N LEU A 283 2.90 30.04 -21.93
CA LEU A 283 3.01 28.65 -21.44
C LEU A 283 2.62 28.51 -19.96
N PRO A 284 3.07 29.38 -19.02
CA PRO A 284 2.68 29.26 -17.62
C PRO A 284 1.17 29.39 -17.41
N LEU A 285 0.51 30.29 -18.12
CA LEU A 285 -0.94 30.48 -18.02
C LEU A 285 -1.69 29.29 -18.64
N LEU A 286 -1.23 28.74 -19.76
CA LEU A 286 -1.81 27.54 -20.35
C LEU A 286 -1.69 26.32 -19.42
N VAL A 287 -0.52 26.15 -18.78
CA VAL A 287 -0.31 25.11 -17.76
C VAL A 287 -1.21 25.36 -16.56
N ALA A 288 -1.31 26.60 -16.06
CA ALA A 288 -2.17 26.94 -14.93
C ALA A 288 -3.64 26.65 -15.23
N LEU A 289 -4.16 27.03 -16.40
CA LEU A 289 -5.52 26.74 -16.83
C LEU A 289 -5.78 25.23 -16.92
N TYR A 290 -4.84 24.45 -17.46
CA TYR A 290 -4.96 23.00 -17.54
C TYR A 290 -4.94 22.33 -16.15
N VAL A 291 -4.06 22.76 -15.26
CA VAL A 291 -3.98 22.28 -13.87
C VAL A 291 -5.26 22.63 -13.11
N MET A 292 -5.77 23.86 -13.27
CA MET A 292 -7.04 24.29 -12.71
C MET A 292 -8.20 23.43 -13.22
N PHE A 293 -8.28 23.21 -14.53
CA PHE A 293 -9.33 22.39 -15.14
C PHE A 293 -9.33 20.96 -14.61
N THR A 294 -8.17 20.31 -14.58
CA THR A 294 -8.04 18.92 -14.09
C THR A 294 -8.33 18.79 -12.60
N GLY A 295 -7.92 19.77 -11.79
CA GLY A 295 -8.27 19.86 -10.38
C GLY A 295 -9.78 20.03 -10.17
N LEU A 296 -10.40 20.99 -10.87
CA LEU A 296 -11.85 21.24 -10.79
C LEU A 296 -12.66 20.01 -11.17
N LEU A 297 -12.29 19.33 -12.26
CA LEU A 297 -12.99 18.12 -12.69
C LEU A 297 -12.97 17.03 -11.61
N SER A 298 -11.83 16.84 -10.93
CA SER A 298 -11.73 15.89 -9.83
C SER A 298 -12.56 16.32 -8.62
N ALA A 299 -12.48 17.60 -8.22
CA ALA A 299 -13.25 18.15 -7.11
C ALA A 299 -14.77 18.03 -7.32
N ILE A 300 -15.26 18.40 -8.51
CA ILE A 300 -16.69 18.30 -8.88
C ILE A 300 -17.15 16.85 -8.82
N THR A 301 -16.35 15.92 -9.37
CA THR A 301 -16.69 14.50 -9.38
C THR A 301 -16.81 13.95 -7.96
N ILE A 302 -15.83 14.22 -7.10
CA ILE A 302 -15.88 13.76 -5.70
C ILE A 302 -17.00 14.45 -4.92
N GLY A 303 -17.24 15.75 -5.15
CA GLY A 303 -18.37 16.47 -4.56
C GLY A 303 -19.72 15.83 -4.92
N TYR A 304 -19.90 15.43 -6.17
CA TYR A 304 -21.09 14.70 -6.61
C TYR A 304 -21.25 13.35 -5.89
N PHE A 305 -20.20 12.54 -5.80
CA PHE A 305 -20.26 11.25 -5.11
C PHE A 305 -20.41 11.38 -3.59
N GLN A 306 -19.89 12.45 -3.01
CA GLN A 306 -20.11 12.79 -1.62
C GLN A 306 -21.60 13.06 -1.34
N TRP A 307 -22.27 13.80 -2.22
CA TRP A 307 -23.71 14.03 -2.13
C TRP A 307 -24.53 12.74 -2.32
N ARG A 308 -24.15 11.91 -3.31
CA ARG A 308 -24.84 10.65 -3.62
C ARG A 308 -24.64 9.56 -2.56
N LYS A 309 -23.61 9.67 -1.71
CA LYS A 309 -23.25 8.71 -0.63
C LYS A 309 -23.09 7.24 -1.06
N ARG A 310 -22.93 6.95 -2.36
CA ARG A 310 -22.78 5.58 -2.89
C ARG A 310 -21.63 5.50 -3.89
N PRO A 311 -20.78 4.46 -3.83
CA PRO A 311 -19.81 4.20 -4.88
C PRO A 311 -20.49 3.86 -6.21
N PRO A 312 -19.83 4.11 -7.35
CA PRO A 312 -20.25 3.53 -8.61
C PRO A 312 -20.26 2.02 -8.49
N GLU A 313 -21.28 1.34 -9.01
CA GLU A 313 -21.39 -0.12 -8.97
C GLU A 313 -20.15 -0.83 -9.54
N LEU A 314 -19.49 -0.23 -10.54
CA LEU A 314 -18.27 -0.79 -11.14
C LEU A 314 -17.08 -0.74 -10.17
N LEU A 315 -16.96 0.33 -9.38
CA LEU A 315 -15.92 0.45 -8.36
C LEU A 315 -16.22 -0.50 -7.21
N GLU A 316 -17.48 -0.56 -6.77
CA GLU A 316 -17.91 -1.50 -5.73
C GLU A 316 -17.67 -2.96 -6.12
N LYS A 317 -18.08 -3.35 -7.34
CA LYS A 317 -17.79 -4.69 -7.89
C LYS A 317 -16.29 -4.93 -8.02
N ALA A 318 -15.47 -3.94 -8.39
CA ALA A 318 -14.02 -4.10 -8.46
C ALA A 318 -13.34 -4.21 -7.09
N LEU A 319 -13.86 -3.52 -6.08
CA LEU A 319 -13.39 -3.58 -4.69
C LEU A 319 -13.79 -4.91 -4.02
N ILE A 320 -15.02 -5.38 -4.24
CA ILE A 320 -15.58 -6.60 -3.60
C ILE A 320 -15.13 -7.88 -4.32
N LYS A 321 -15.21 -7.95 -5.67
CA LYS A 321 -14.94 -9.17 -6.46
C LYS A 321 -13.49 -9.68 -6.36
N ARG A 322 -12.57 -8.91 -5.76
CA ARG A 322 -11.16 -9.29 -5.59
C ARG A 322 -10.69 -9.32 -4.14
N GLU A 323 -11.61 -9.20 -3.17
CA GLU A 323 -11.34 -9.67 -1.79
C GLU A 323 -11.02 -11.18 -1.78
N GLU A 324 -11.48 -11.92 -2.80
CA GLU A 324 -11.16 -13.32 -3.04
C GLU A 324 -9.92 -13.44 -3.96
N GLY A 325 -8.76 -13.60 -3.34
CA GLY A 325 -7.57 -14.27 -3.86
C GLY A 325 -7.16 -13.99 -5.31
N THR A 326 -6.17 -13.12 -5.51
CA THR A 326 -5.33 -13.17 -6.72
C THR A 326 -3.86 -13.33 -6.35
N SER A 327 -3.34 -14.54 -6.57
CA SER A 327 -1.91 -14.81 -6.55
C SER A 327 -1.22 -14.07 -7.70
N PRO A 328 -0.13 -13.32 -7.45
CA PRO A 328 0.59 -12.66 -8.52
C PRO A 328 1.21 -13.69 -9.48
N GLY A 329 0.99 -13.52 -10.79
CA GLY A 329 1.60 -14.35 -11.82
C GLY A 329 3.13 -14.31 -11.74
N SER A 330 3.77 -15.48 -11.72
CA SER A 330 5.21 -15.63 -11.63
C SER A 330 5.91 -15.22 -12.93
N ARG A 331 6.87 -14.28 -12.88
CA ARG A 331 7.82 -14.05 -13.99
C ARG A 331 9.25 -13.87 -13.48
N LYS A 332 10.21 -14.25 -14.33
CA LYS A 332 11.66 -14.24 -14.07
C LYS A 332 12.14 -12.85 -13.62
N VAL A 333 12.90 -12.83 -12.53
CA VAL A 333 13.61 -11.64 -12.04
C VAL A 333 14.67 -11.27 -13.08
N GLU A 334 14.39 -10.25 -13.90
CA GLU A 334 15.29 -9.76 -14.95
C GLU A 334 16.51 -9.02 -14.37
N ASN A 335 17.67 -9.01 -15.03
CA ASN A 335 18.85 -8.33 -14.50
C ASN A 335 18.72 -6.80 -14.54
N TRP A 336 19.27 -6.13 -13.53
CA TRP A 336 19.16 -4.68 -13.30
C TRP A 336 19.57 -3.81 -14.52
N TRP A 337 20.66 -4.14 -15.21
CA TRP A 337 21.13 -3.45 -16.41
C TRP A 337 20.20 -3.59 -17.63
N GLN A 338 19.64 -4.79 -17.83
CA GLN A 338 18.72 -5.06 -18.95
C GLN A 338 17.43 -4.24 -18.82
N ARG A 339 17.02 -3.93 -17.59
CA ARG A 339 15.83 -3.11 -17.29
C ARG A 339 16.04 -1.65 -17.65
N LEU A 340 17.16 -1.06 -17.22
CA LEU A 340 17.50 0.34 -17.52
C LEU A 340 17.63 0.55 -19.03
N TRP A 341 18.25 -0.41 -19.73
CA TRP A 341 18.38 -0.37 -21.19
C TRP A 341 17.02 -0.45 -21.90
N ARG A 342 16.07 -1.23 -21.39
CA ARG A 342 14.73 -1.33 -21.97
C ARG A 342 13.93 -0.03 -21.80
N GLU A 343 13.99 0.61 -20.64
CA GLU A 343 13.31 1.90 -20.43
C GLU A 343 13.93 3.01 -21.28
N TYR A 344 15.27 3.05 -21.36
CA TYR A 344 16.00 3.94 -22.24
C TYR A 344 15.59 3.76 -23.72
N ARG A 345 15.26 2.55 -24.15
CA ARG A 345 14.89 2.26 -25.54
C ARG A 345 13.41 2.54 -25.86
N GLN A 346 12.61 3.00 -24.90
CA GLN A 346 11.18 3.19 -25.11
C GLN A 346 10.91 4.47 -25.94
N LYS A 347 10.48 4.31 -27.20
CA LYS A 347 10.31 5.40 -28.17
C LYS A 347 9.50 6.59 -27.65
N ALA A 348 8.42 6.33 -26.91
CA ALA A 348 7.55 7.37 -26.37
C ALA A 348 8.25 8.35 -25.41
N PHE A 349 9.36 7.95 -24.80
CA PHE A 349 10.13 8.80 -23.90
C PHE A 349 10.92 9.88 -24.67
N TRP A 350 11.46 9.54 -25.84
CA TRP A 350 12.30 10.44 -26.62
C TRP A 350 11.50 11.39 -27.51
N VAL A 351 10.22 11.11 -27.77
CA VAL A 351 9.38 11.94 -28.65
C VAL A 351 9.38 13.43 -28.23
N PRO A 352 9.15 13.80 -26.95
CA PRO A 352 9.20 15.21 -26.55
C PRO A 352 10.58 15.85 -26.75
N LEU A 353 11.67 15.11 -26.48
CA LEU A 353 13.02 15.60 -26.72
C LEU A 353 13.27 15.83 -28.21
N VAL A 354 12.88 14.88 -29.07
CA VAL A 354 13.04 14.98 -30.52
C VAL A 354 12.23 16.15 -31.07
N VAL A 355 10.99 16.35 -30.61
CA VAL A 355 10.16 17.50 -31.01
C VAL A 355 10.83 18.82 -30.61
N VAL A 356 11.30 18.94 -29.37
CA VAL A 356 12.01 20.14 -28.90
C VAL A 356 13.30 20.37 -29.70
N LEU A 357 14.08 19.32 -29.97
CA LEU A 357 15.27 19.42 -30.81
C LEU A 357 14.93 19.89 -32.22
N ILE A 358 13.87 19.37 -32.85
CA ILE A 358 13.43 19.80 -34.18
C ILE A 358 13.08 21.29 -34.17
N VAL A 359 12.25 21.73 -33.22
CA VAL A 359 11.85 23.14 -33.11
C VAL A 359 13.08 24.04 -32.92
N LEU A 360 13.97 23.70 -31.99
CA LEU A 360 15.16 24.50 -31.72
C LEU A 360 16.16 24.52 -32.89
N THR A 361 16.26 23.41 -33.63
CA THR A 361 17.11 23.33 -34.83
C THR A 361 16.54 24.20 -35.94
N LEU A 362 15.22 24.16 -36.15
CA LEU A 362 14.54 25.02 -37.12
C LEU A 362 14.64 26.51 -36.76
N SER A 363 14.73 26.83 -35.46
CA SER A 363 14.96 28.19 -34.96
C SER A 363 16.43 28.63 -34.95
N GLY A 364 17.37 27.81 -35.44
CA GLY A 364 18.78 28.18 -35.53
C GLY A 364 19.54 28.20 -34.20
N SER A 365 19.10 27.41 -33.21
CA SER A 365 19.74 27.34 -31.89
C SER A 365 21.17 26.77 -31.97
N SER A 366 22.04 27.20 -31.05
CA SER A 366 23.45 26.75 -31.00
C SER A 366 23.58 25.23 -30.88
N THR A 367 24.51 24.64 -31.64
CA THR A 367 24.84 23.21 -31.61
C THR A 367 25.22 22.71 -30.22
N ALA A 368 25.83 23.57 -29.38
CA ALA A 368 26.17 23.25 -28.01
C ALA A 368 24.92 23.03 -27.12
N GLN A 369 23.88 23.84 -27.31
CA GLN A 369 22.61 23.69 -26.58
C GLN A 369 21.86 22.41 -27.01
N LEU A 370 21.87 22.13 -28.33
CA LEU A 370 21.26 20.93 -28.89
C LEU A 370 21.94 19.64 -28.39
N ALA A 371 23.28 19.64 -28.26
CA ALA A 371 24.03 18.50 -27.76
C ALA A 371 23.90 18.30 -26.24
N GLY A 372 23.75 19.38 -25.46
CA GLY A 372 23.62 19.31 -24.00
C GLY A 372 22.28 18.73 -23.52
N LEU A 373 21.22 18.86 -24.33
CA LEU A 373 19.86 18.43 -24.00
C LEU A 373 19.72 16.91 -23.77
N PRO A 374 20.16 16.03 -24.70
CA PRO A 374 20.18 14.59 -24.48
C PRO A 374 21.03 14.17 -23.27
N LEU A 375 22.18 14.82 -23.06
CA LEU A 375 23.09 14.51 -21.95
C LEU A 375 22.44 14.83 -20.60
N ARG A 376 21.78 15.99 -20.49
CA ARG A 376 20.99 16.37 -19.31
C ARG A 376 19.86 15.37 -19.04
N ALA A 377 19.07 15.03 -20.08
CA ALA A 377 17.99 14.07 -19.94
C ALA A 377 18.52 12.71 -19.44
N ALA A 378 19.63 12.21 -20.00
CA ALA A 378 20.28 10.98 -19.56
C ALA A 378 20.79 11.08 -18.10
N GLY A 379 21.44 12.18 -17.73
CA GLY A 379 21.94 12.41 -16.37
C GLY A 379 20.83 12.44 -15.32
N ILE A 380 19.71 13.09 -15.64
CA ILE A 380 18.55 13.16 -14.74
C ILE A 380 17.90 11.78 -14.58
N ILE A 381 17.77 11.01 -15.66
CA ILE A 381 17.27 9.63 -15.59
C ILE A 381 18.18 8.78 -14.70
N ALA A 382 19.49 8.86 -14.90
CA ALA A 382 20.47 8.16 -14.09
C ALA A 382 20.33 8.56 -12.61
N ALA A 383 20.22 9.84 -12.31
CA ALA A 383 20.05 10.35 -10.95
C ALA A 383 18.76 9.85 -10.28
N VAL A 384 17.61 10.00 -10.95
CA VAL A 384 16.31 9.49 -10.46
C VAL A 384 16.41 7.99 -10.22
N PHE A 385 16.94 7.23 -11.17
CA PHE A 385 17.06 5.79 -11.05
C PHE A 385 18.00 5.37 -9.90
N VAL A 386 19.13 6.06 -9.69
CA VAL A 386 20.02 5.83 -8.54
C VAL A 386 19.26 6.05 -7.23
N ILE A 387 18.56 7.17 -7.09
CA ILE A 387 17.75 7.48 -5.89
C ILE A 387 16.76 6.34 -5.60
N PHE A 388 16.02 5.88 -6.60
CA PHE A 388 15.03 4.82 -6.42
C PHE A 388 15.65 3.44 -6.20
N SER A 389 16.82 3.15 -6.79
CA SER A 389 17.54 1.88 -6.58
C SER A 389 18.04 1.69 -5.14
N VAL A 390 18.25 2.80 -4.42
CA VAL A 390 18.64 2.80 -3.01
C VAL A 390 17.44 2.50 -2.08
N LEU A 391 16.21 2.67 -2.56
CA LEU A 391 14.99 2.40 -1.79
C LEU A 391 14.71 0.88 -1.72
N LYS A 392 15.29 0.21 -0.73
CA LYS A 392 14.96 -1.20 -0.41
C LYS A 392 13.67 -1.24 0.42
N PRO A 393 12.56 -1.84 -0.06
CA PRO A 393 11.29 -1.88 0.66
C PRO A 393 11.41 -2.43 2.09
N GLU A 394 12.22 -3.47 2.26
CA GLU A 394 12.52 -4.11 3.56
C GLU A 394 13.09 -3.11 4.59
N LYS A 395 14.03 -2.25 4.16
CA LYS A 395 14.62 -1.22 5.04
C LYS A 395 13.61 -0.13 5.41
N TRP A 396 12.71 0.19 4.48
CA TRP A 396 11.64 1.16 4.72
C TRP A 396 10.62 0.65 5.73
N ILE A 397 10.17 -0.60 5.61
CA ILE A 397 9.27 -1.24 6.58
C ILE A 397 9.92 -1.25 7.97
N ALA A 398 11.19 -1.64 8.06
CA ALA A 398 11.93 -1.63 9.33
C ALA A 398 12.05 -0.21 9.91
N ARG A 399 12.28 0.82 9.07
CA ARG A 399 12.35 2.21 9.50
C ARG A 399 11.00 2.74 9.97
N LEU A 400 9.90 2.38 9.29
CA LEU A 400 8.54 2.74 9.70
C LEU A 400 8.19 2.15 11.07
N ARG A 401 8.56 0.90 11.32
CA ARG A 401 8.42 0.27 12.65
C ARG A 401 9.18 1.05 13.73
N LYS A 402 10.45 1.40 13.47
CA LYS A 402 11.28 2.20 14.40
C LYS A 402 10.69 3.59 14.68
N MET A 403 10.02 4.20 13.71
CA MET A 403 9.37 5.51 13.85
C MET A 403 7.98 5.43 14.52
N GLY A 404 7.53 4.26 14.95
CA GLY A 404 6.23 4.08 15.59
C GLY A 404 5.05 3.91 14.61
N PHE A 405 5.29 3.89 13.30
CA PHE A 405 4.27 3.66 12.26
C PHE A 405 4.04 2.17 12.02
N TRP A 406 3.76 1.43 13.08
CA TRP A 406 3.63 -0.04 13.08
C TRP A 406 2.53 -0.53 12.14
N GLY A 407 1.34 0.07 12.21
CA GLY A 407 0.22 -0.36 11.37
C GLY A 407 0.51 -0.19 9.87
N GLY A 408 1.08 0.95 9.47
CA GLY A 408 1.49 1.17 8.07
C GLY A 408 2.58 0.19 7.62
N ALA A 409 3.53 -0.14 8.51
CA ALA A 409 4.56 -1.12 8.23
C ALA A 409 3.99 -2.54 8.05
N ILE A 410 3.09 -2.99 8.93
CA ILE A 410 2.45 -4.32 8.86
C ILE A 410 1.55 -4.39 7.62
N THR A 411 0.74 -3.37 7.36
CA THR A 411 -0.11 -3.31 6.16
C THR A 411 0.72 -3.41 4.89
N LEU A 412 1.85 -2.70 4.84
CA LEU A 412 2.76 -2.76 3.71
C LEU A 412 3.41 -4.14 3.57
N GLU A 413 3.92 -4.71 4.66
CA GLU A 413 4.53 -6.04 4.67
C GLU A 413 3.55 -7.13 4.21
N ARG A 414 2.34 -7.18 4.77
CA ARG A 414 1.29 -8.14 4.36
C ARG A 414 0.89 -7.97 2.90
N ALA A 415 0.87 -6.74 2.39
CA ALA A 415 0.61 -6.50 0.97
C ALA A 415 1.74 -7.03 0.07
N LEU A 416 2.99 -7.04 0.54
CA LEU A 416 4.16 -7.49 -0.23
C LEU A 416 4.48 -8.98 -0.03
N GLU A 417 3.94 -9.63 1.01
CA GLU A 417 4.17 -11.04 1.36
C GLU A 417 3.92 -12.02 0.20
N PRO A 418 2.84 -11.90 -0.60
CA PRO A 418 2.63 -12.76 -1.78
C PRO A 418 3.78 -12.70 -2.80
N TYR A 419 4.55 -11.61 -2.83
CA TYR A 419 5.67 -11.40 -3.75
C TYR A 419 7.01 -11.88 -3.18
N ALA A 420 7.21 -11.82 -1.85
CA ALA A 420 8.41 -12.34 -1.19
C ALA A 420 8.51 -13.87 -1.35
N PHE A 421 7.38 -14.57 -1.26
CA PHE A 421 7.30 -16.03 -1.43
C PHE A 421 7.71 -16.49 -2.85
N LEU A 422 7.40 -15.70 -3.89
CA LEU A 422 7.80 -15.98 -5.27
C LEU A 422 9.32 -15.84 -5.49
N LYS A 423 10.00 -14.97 -4.74
CA LYS A 423 11.45 -14.77 -4.79
C LYS A 423 12.22 -15.93 -4.12
N ALA A 424 11.67 -16.51 -3.06
CA ALA A 424 12.23 -17.70 -2.40
C ALA A 424 12.09 -18.98 -3.27
N ARG A 425 10.95 -19.15 -3.96
CA ARG A 425 10.72 -20.30 -4.84
C ARG A 425 11.61 -20.31 -6.09
N THR A 426 11.95 -19.13 -6.61
CA THR A 426 12.83 -18.99 -7.79
C THR A 426 14.31 -19.17 -7.48
N THR A 427 14.73 -18.92 -6.23
CA THR A 427 16.10 -19.19 -5.77
C THR A 427 16.31 -20.65 -5.37
N SER A 428 15.29 -21.31 -4.82
CA SER A 428 15.31 -22.77 -4.55
C SER A 428 15.39 -23.62 -5.83
N LYS A 429 14.66 -23.26 -6.90
CA LYS A 429 14.76 -23.95 -8.21
C LYS A 429 16.09 -23.77 -8.96
N ARG A 430 17.00 -22.91 -8.48
CA ARG A 430 18.38 -22.78 -9.01
C ARG A 430 19.40 -23.66 -8.27
N LYS A 431 18.98 -24.38 -7.24
CA LYS A 431 19.78 -25.39 -6.54
C LYS A 431 19.20 -26.79 -6.77
N THR A 432 19.05 -27.19 -8.02
CA THR A 432 19.15 -28.62 -8.37
C THR A 432 20.62 -28.87 -8.70
N PRO A 433 21.30 -29.79 -8.02
CA PRO A 433 22.62 -30.22 -8.45
C PRO A 433 22.45 -30.92 -9.81
N GLU A 434 23.21 -30.47 -10.80
CA GLU A 434 23.55 -31.34 -11.93
C GLU A 434 24.28 -32.55 -11.32
N ASN A 435 23.61 -33.70 -11.37
CA ASN A 435 24.26 -35.01 -11.31
C ASN A 435 24.46 -35.50 -12.73
#